data_AF-A0A7L8H6R1-F1
#
_entry.id   AF-A0A7L8H6R1-F1
#
_cell.length_a   1.000
_cell.length_b   1.000
_cell.length_c   1.000
_cell.angle_alpha   90.00
_cell.angle_beta   90.00
_cell.angle_gamma   90.00
#
_symmetry.space_group_name_H-M   'P 1'
#
loop_
_entity.id
_entity.type
_entity.pdbx_description
1 polymer ?
#
loop_
_entity_poly.entity_id
_entity_poly.type
_entity_poly.pdbx_seq_one_letter_code
_entity_poly.pdbx_strand_id
1 'polypeptide(L)'
;LKSNIGHLEPAAGVLGLVKAALAVHHGVIPPSLHSRTPNPRIDFPAERLEVVTEAAAWPAGPRFAGVSSFGYGGTNAHVALGEAPEGAPVQAAPDAGGPVCLAVSGTSPHALARNAARLADHLGRPPGTKLSDVACSLATTRTHHPTRGVVIAGTTDEAVAGLRALAADGSHDTVVTGAAAERGRVAFVFPGQGAQWWGMGRSLWEQNDAFREAVTA
;
A
#
# COMPACT_ATOMS: atom_id res chain seq x y z
N LEU A 1 8.93 -22.85 -2.00
CA LEU A 1 9.22 -22.03 -3.21
C LEU A 1 9.50 -22.92 -4.41
N LYS A 2 10.67 -23.55 -4.51
CA LYS A 2 10.99 -24.38 -5.69
C LYS A 2 10.00 -25.53 -5.90
N SER A 3 9.54 -26.11 -4.79
CA SER A 3 8.44 -27.08 -4.76
C SER A 3 7.08 -26.55 -5.26
N ASN A 4 6.88 -25.23 -5.35
CA ASN A 4 5.61 -24.60 -5.72
C ASN A 4 5.62 -24.07 -7.15
N ILE A 5 6.71 -23.41 -7.57
CA ILE A 5 6.79 -22.67 -8.84
C ILE A 5 8.02 -23.07 -9.69
N GLY A 6 8.70 -24.16 -9.33
CA GLY A 6 9.89 -24.64 -10.03
C GLY A 6 11.17 -23.87 -9.69
N HIS A 7 12.24 -24.24 -10.38
CA HIS A 7 13.56 -23.61 -10.25
C HIS A 7 13.71 -22.50 -11.29
N LEU A 8 13.59 -21.25 -10.86
CA LEU A 8 13.64 -20.07 -11.74
C LEU A 8 15.07 -19.53 -11.93
N GLU A 9 16.05 -20.43 -11.90
CA GLU A 9 17.45 -20.19 -12.27
C GLU A 9 18.04 -18.90 -11.64
N PRO A 10 18.48 -17.82 -12.36
CA PRO A 10 19.00 -16.62 -11.70
C PRO A 10 18.05 -15.98 -10.66
N ALA A 11 16.74 -16.13 -10.83
CA ALA A 11 15.75 -15.56 -9.92
C ALA A 11 15.47 -16.44 -8.69
N ALA A 12 16.02 -17.67 -8.63
CA ALA A 12 15.70 -18.61 -7.56
C ALA A 12 16.14 -18.12 -6.17
N GLY A 13 17.22 -17.36 -6.08
CA GLY A 13 17.71 -16.77 -4.84
C GLY A 13 16.79 -15.68 -4.30
N VAL A 14 16.48 -14.67 -5.13
CA VAL A 14 15.63 -13.53 -4.72
C VAL A 14 14.20 -13.96 -4.38
N LEU A 15 13.64 -14.92 -5.11
CA LEU A 15 12.32 -15.45 -4.75
C LEU A 15 12.35 -16.30 -3.47
N GLY A 16 13.50 -16.93 -3.17
CA GLY A 16 13.74 -17.58 -1.88
C GLY A 16 13.72 -16.56 -0.74
N LEU A 17 14.34 -15.40 -0.96
CA LEU A 17 14.32 -14.28 -0.05
C LEU A 17 12.91 -13.71 0.15
N VAL A 18 12.13 -13.53 -0.91
CA VAL A 18 10.72 -13.11 -0.81
C VAL A 18 9.88 -14.09 0.00
N LYS A 19 10.02 -15.41 -0.23
CA LYS A 19 9.35 -16.44 0.59
C LYS A 19 9.72 -16.27 2.07
N ALA A 20 11.01 -16.15 2.36
CA ALA A 20 11.49 -16.05 3.73
C ALA A 20 11.02 -14.77 4.41
N ALA A 21 11.06 -13.62 3.72
CA ALA A 21 10.60 -12.35 4.25
C ALA A 21 9.10 -12.37 4.58
N LEU A 22 8.28 -12.94 3.70
CA LEU A 22 6.84 -13.12 3.95
C LEU A 22 6.58 -14.09 5.10
N ALA A 23 7.35 -15.18 5.20
CA ALA A 23 7.21 -16.14 6.30
C ALA A 23 7.53 -15.51 7.66
N VAL A 24 8.62 -14.73 7.73
CA VAL A 24 9.01 -13.97 8.93
C VAL A 24 7.93 -12.93 9.26
N HIS A 25 7.51 -12.11 8.29
CA HIS A 25 6.52 -11.06 8.48
C HIS A 25 5.17 -11.60 9.00
N HIS A 26 4.65 -12.65 8.36
CA HIS A 26 3.37 -13.26 8.75
C HIS A 26 3.49 -14.22 9.94
N GLY A 27 4.69 -14.61 10.36
CA GLY A 27 4.88 -15.58 11.45
C GLY A 27 4.37 -16.98 11.09
N VAL A 28 4.43 -17.35 9.81
CA VAL A 28 3.97 -18.65 9.30
C VAL A 28 5.05 -19.25 8.42
N ILE A 29 5.40 -20.50 8.68
CA ILE A 29 6.33 -21.28 7.86
C ILE A 29 5.50 -22.05 6.82
N PRO A 30 5.53 -21.66 5.53
CA PRO A 30 4.71 -22.31 4.52
C PRO A 30 5.30 -23.66 4.09
N PRO A 31 4.43 -24.62 3.71
CA PRO A 31 4.83 -25.99 3.44
C PRO A 31 5.75 -26.11 2.21
N SER A 32 6.60 -27.12 2.24
CA SER A 32 7.36 -27.62 1.11
C SER A 32 6.61 -28.79 0.49
N LEU A 33 6.15 -28.59 -0.74
CA LEU A 33 5.36 -29.60 -1.45
C LEU A 33 6.23 -30.79 -1.87
N HIS A 34 5.57 -31.93 -2.09
CA HIS A 34 6.16 -33.17 -2.64
C HIS A 34 7.21 -33.86 -1.74
N SER A 35 7.30 -33.50 -0.46
CA SER A 35 8.20 -34.16 0.51
C SER A 35 7.45 -35.19 1.37
N ARG A 36 6.92 -36.26 0.75
CA ARG A 36 6.17 -37.33 1.48
C ARG A 36 7.09 -38.38 2.11
N THR A 37 8.10 -38.80 1.37
CA THR A 37 9.09 -39.79 1.83
C THR A 37 10.44 -39.09 1.96
N PRO A 38 11.01 -38.99 3.18
CA PRO A 38 12.34 -38.41 3.37
C PRO A 38 13.41 -39.14 2.55
N ASN A 39 14.40 -38.41 2.04
CA ASN A 39 15.50 -39.02 1.30
C ASN A 39 16.38 -39.82 2.29
N PRO A 40 16.57 -41.14 2.11
CA PRO A 40 17.31 -41.97 3.06
C PRO A 40 18.81 -41.65 3.13
N ARG A 41 19.33 -40.83 2.20
CA ARG A 41 20.71 -40.35 2.22
C ARG A 41 20.93 -39.15 3.16
N ILE A 42 19.87 -38.62 3.79
CA ILE A 42 19.93 -37.50 4.71
C ILE A 42 19.45 -37.98 6.09
N ASP A 43 20.33 -37.90 7.07
CA ASP A 43 20.00 -38.19 8.47
C ASP A 43 19.41 -36.93 9.14
N PHE A 44 18.12 -36.67 8.87
CA PHE A 44 17.41 -35.49 9.40
C PHE A 44 17.50 -35.36 10.93
N PRO A 45 17.29 -36.43 11.74
CA PRO A 45 17.47 -36.36 13.18
C PRO A 45 18.89 -35.95 13.61
N ALA A 46 19.94 -36.52 13.01
CA ALA A 46 21.31 -36.18 13.36
C ALA A 46 21.65 -34.71 13.03
N GLU A 47 21.14 -34.21 11.91
CA GLU A 47 21.35 -32.83 11.44
C GLU A 47 20.43 -31.81 12.12
N ARG A 48 19.49 -32.25 12.96
CA ARG A 48 18.45 -31.41 13.59
C ARG A 48 17.64 -30.61 12.56
N LEU A 49 17.36 -31.23 11.42
CA LEU A 49 16.58 -30.65 10.33
C LEU A 49 15.22 -31.32 10.21
N GLU A 50 14.21 -30.53 9.86
CA GLU A 50 12.87 -31.01 9.56
C GLU A 50 12.36 -30.32 8.28
N VAL A 51 11.69 -31.08 7.42
CA VAL A 51 11.00 -30.52 6.26
C VAL A 51 9.56 -30.21 6.64
N VAL A 52 9.21 -28.93 6.66
CA VAL A 52 7.84 -28.48 6.93
C VAL A 52 6.93 -28.86 5.76
N THR A 53 6.00 -29.80 5.97
CA THR A 53 5.06 -30.34 4.97
C THR A 53 3.66 -29.76 5.06
N GLU A 54 3.31 -29.16 6.21
CA GLU A 54 2.08 -28.43 6.47
C GLU A 54 2.39 -27.00 6.93
N ALA A 55 1.46 -26.05 6.79
CA ALA A 55 1.69 -24.69 7.25
C ALA A 55 1.79 -24.67 8.78
N ALA A 56 2.90 -24.16 9.30
CA ALA A 56 3.16 -24.13 10.74
C ALA A 56 3.26 -22.68 11.24
N ALA A 57 2.76 -22.44 12.45
CA ALA A 57 3.03 -21.19 13.14
C ALA A 57 4.52 -21.10 13.49
N TRP A 58 5.05 -19.88 13.52
CA TRP A 58 6.43 -19.68 13.98
C TRP A 58 6.55 -20.02 15.48
N PRO A 59 7.63 -20.71 15.91
CA PRO A 59 7.90 -20.93 17.33
C PRO A 59 8.00 -19.62 18.13
N ALA A 60 7.76 -19.68 19.44
CA ALA A 60 7.87 -18.49 20.30
C ALA A 60 9.29 -17.89 20.27
N GLY A 61 9.37 -16.56 20.29
CA GLY A 61 10.61 -15.81 20.28
C GLY A 61 10.92 -15.14 18.93
N PRO A 62 12.12 -14.55 18.79
CA PRO A 62 12.46 -13.79 17.60
C PRO A 62 12.49 -14.63 16.34
N ARG A 63 11.97 -14.08 15.24
CA ARG A 63 11.82 -14.80 13.98
C ARG A 63 13.02 -14.57 13.06
N PHE A 64 13.76 -15.63 12.76
CA PHE A 64 14.92 -15.59 11.86
C PHE A 64 14.84 -16.67 10.77
N ALA A 65 15.15 -16.30 9.54
CA ALA A 65 15.24 -17.24 8.42
C ALA A 65 16.61 -17.15 7.74
N GLY A 66 17.10 -18.30 7.28
CA GLY A 66 18.24 -18.41 6.37
C GLY A 66 17.79 -18.73 4.96
N VAL A 67 18.40 -18.10 3.96
CA VAL A 67 18.18 -18.36 2.54
C VAL A 67 19.50 -18.70 1.89
N SER A 68 19.62 -19.93 1.40
CA SER A 68 20.79 -20.41 0.67
C SER A 68 20.51 -20.53 -0.82
N SER A 69 21.46 -20.11 -1.64
CA SER A 69 21.44 -20.28 -3.10
C SER A 69 22.80 -20.77 -3.58
N PHE A 70 22.80 -21.90 -4.27
CA PHE A 70 24.00 -22.57 -4.77
C PHE A 70 23.93 -22.61 -6.30
N GLY A 71 24.81 -21.83 -6.95
CA GLY A 71 24.89 -21.77 -8.40
C GLY A 71 25.60 -22.99 -8.97
N TYR A 72 25.20 -23.42 -10.16
CA TYR A 72 25.80 -24.57 -10.84
C TYR A 72 27.32 -24.45 -11.01
N GLY A 73 27.83 -23.23 -11.24
CA GLY A 73 29.27 -22.94 -11.33
C GLY A 73 30.04 -22.95 -10.00
N GLY A 74 29.40 -23.30 -8.88
CA GLY A 74 30.02 -23.35 -7.56
C GLY A 74 29.94 -22.06 -6.74
N THR A 75 29.41 -20.97 -7.32
CA THR A 75 29.19 -19.72 -6.58
C THR A 75 28.03 -19.87 -5.61
N ASN A 76 28.30 -19.67 -4.32
CA ASN A 76 27.34 -19.84 -3.23
C ASN A 76 27.03 -18.50 -2.58
N ALA A 77 25.76 -18.28 -2.22
CA ALA A 77 25.31 -17.14 -1.45
C ALA A 77 24.40 -17.59 -0.31
N HIS A 78 24.52 -16.93 0.84
CA HIS A 78 23.66 -17.15 2.00
C HIS A 78 23.25 -15.80 2.61
N VAL A 79 21.97 -15.68 2.95
CA VAL A 79 21.40 -14.49 3.59
C VAL A 79 20.63 -14.92 4.83
N ALA A 80 20.91 -14.27 5.96
CA ALA A 80 20.09 -14.35 7.16
C ALA A 80 19.21 -13.09 7.27
N LEU A 81 17.94 -13.27 7.62
CA LEU A 81 17.00 -12.18 7.85
C LEU A 81 16.24 -12.42 9.16
N GLY A 82 15.99 -11.34 9.89
CA GLY A 82 15.19 -11.33 11.10
C GLY A 82 13.91 -10.52 10.93
N GLU A 83 13.00 -10.64 11.88
CA GLU A 83 11.87 -9.71 11.96
C GLU A 83 12.36 -8.28 12.17
N ALA A 84 11.61 -7.32 11.62
CA ALA A 84 11.88 -5.92 11.88
C ALA A 84 11.65 -5.65 13.38
N PRO A 85 12.48 -4.81 14.02
CA PRO A 85 12.18 -4.31 15.36
C PRO A 85 10.76 -3.75 15.40
N GLU A 86 10.06 -3.92 16.53
CA GLU A 86 8.79 -3.23 16.73
C GLU A 86 9.02 -1.72 16.52
N GLY A 87 8.43 -1.18 15.46
CA GLY A 87 8.49 0.24 15.20
C GLY A 87 7.81 0.98 16.35
N ALA A 88 8.29 2.20 16.65
CA ALA A 88 7.54 3.09 17.54
C ALA A 88 6.10 3.17 17.03
N PRO A 89 5.08 3.12 17.92
CA PRO A 89 3.71 3.27 17.51
C PRO A 89 3.60 4.55 16.66
N VAL A 90 3.24 4.41 15.39
CA VAL A 90 2.93 5.58 14.58
C VAL A 90 1.71 6.19 15.24
N GLN A 91 1.87 7.34 15.89
CA GLN A 91 0.75 8.06 16.46
C GLN A 91 -0.21 8.33 15.31
N ALA A 92 -1.39 7.71 15.37
CA ALA A 92 -2.44 7.99 14.41
C ALA A 92 -2.70 9.50 14.47
N ALA A 93 -2.49 10.18 13.35
CA ALA A 93 -2.88 11.57 13.25
C ALA A 93 -4.38 11.64 13.59
N PRO A 94 -4.82 12.63 14.38
CA PRO A 94 -6.24 12.84 14.61
C PRO A 94 -6.93 12.99 13.25
N ASP A 95 -8.05 12.30 13.07
CA ASP A 95 -8.81 12.40 11.83
C ASP A 95 -9.34 13.83 11.75
N ALA A 96 -8.95 14.57 10.72
CA ALA A 96 -9.24 16.00 10.62
C ALA A 96 -10.75 16.31 10.53
N GLY A 97 -11.59 15.27 10.36
CA GLY A 97 -13.03 15.38 10.24
C GLY A 97 -13.41 16.11 8.96
N GLY A 98 -13.73 15.37 7.91
CA GLY A 98 -14.13 15.96 6.64
C GLY A 98 -13.73 15.12 5.43
N PRO A 99 -14.11 15.58 4.22
CA PRO A 99 -13.78 14.87 3.00
C PRO A 99 -12.27 14.86 2.73
N VAL A 100 -11.77 13.75 2.19
CA VAL A 100 -10.38 13.60 1.77
C VAL A 100 -10.26 13.60 0.24
N CYS A 101 -9.08 14.00 -0.25
CA CYS A 101 -8.76 14.00 -1.68
C CYS A 101 -7.94 12.74 -2.04
N LEU A 102 -8.54 11.82 -2.77
CA LEU A 102 -7.87 10.63 -3.31
C LEU A 102 -7.27 10.96 -4.67
N ALA A 103 -5.99 11.32 -4.68
CA ALA A 103 -5.25 11.62 -5.91
C ALA A 103 -4.82 10.32 -6.62
N VAL A 104 -5.31 10.12 -7.83
CA VAL A 104 -4.93 8.99 -8.70
C VAL A 104 -4.29 9.54 -9.97
N SER A 105 -3.22 8.90 -10.44
CA SER A 105 -2.56 9.29 -11.68
C SER A 105 -2.17 8.10 -12.53
N GLY A 106 -1.97 8.33 -13.82
CA GLY A 106 -1.49 7.36 -14.79
C GLY A 106 -0.69 8.02 -15.90
N THR A 107 0.16 7.26 -16.57
CA THR A 107 0.91 7.72 -17.75
C THR A 107 0.05 7.89 -19.00
N SER A 108 -1.20 7.40 -18.95
CA SER A 108 -2.22 7.54 -19.98
C SER A 108 -3.62 7.51 -19.34
N PRO A 109 -4.69 7.91 -20.06
CA PRO A 109 -6.07 7.78 -19.58
C PRO A 109 -6.43 6.34 -19.17
N HIS A 110 -6.04 5.35 -19.97
CA HIS A 110 -6.24 3.94 -19.64
C HIS A 110 -5.50 3.52 -18.36
N ALA A 111 -4.27 4.01 -18.14
CA ALA A 111 -3.52 3.73 -16.92
C ALA A 111 -4.18 4.37 -15.69
N LEU A 112 -4.69 5.60 -15.82
CA LEU A 112 -5.47 6.28 -14.78
C LEU A 112 -6.72 5.46 -14.42
N ALA A 113 -7.52 5.08 -15.42
CA ALA A 113 -8.73 4.30 -15.22
C ALA A 113 -8.46 2.96 -14.50
N ARG A 114 -7.42 2.24 -14.94
CA ARG A 114 -6.99 0.98 -14.30
C ARG A 114 -6.55 1.20 -12.86
N ASN A 115 -5.81 2.28 -12.57
CA ASN A 115 -5.36 2.59 -11.22
C ASN A 115 -6.54 2.96 -10.31
N ALA A 116 -7.53 3.71 -10.84
CA ALA A 116 -8.75 4.04 -10.12
C ALA A 116 -9.58 2.79 -9.79
N ALA A 117 -9.77 1.89 -10.75
CA ALA A 117 -10.46 0.62 -10.52
C ALA A 117 -9.78 -0.25 -9.45
N ARG A 118 -8.45 -0.38 -9.51
CA ARG A 118 -7.67 -1.13 -8.50
C ARG A 118 -7.79 -0.53 -7.11
N LEU A 119 -7.81 0.80 -7.01
CA LEU A 119 -8.00 1.49 -5.73
C LEU A 119 -9.43 1.27 -5.19
N ALA A 120 -10.45 1.32 -6.05
CA ALA A 120 -11.81 1.00 -5.67
C ALA A 120 -11.95 -0.45 -5.18
N ASP A 121 -11.32 -1.41 -5.86
CA ASP A 121 -11.27 -2.82 -5.42
C ASP A 121 -10.57 -2.97 -4.06
N HIS A 122 -9.51 -2.20 -3.82
CA HIS A 122 -8.77 -2.24 -2.56
C HIS A 122 -9.61 -1.69 -1.40
N LEU A 123 -10.27 -0.54 -1.58
CA LEU A 123 -11.12 0.08 -0.57
C LEU A 123 -12.36 -0.74 -0.25
N GLY A 124 -12.87 -1.53 -1.21
CA GLY A 124 -14.03 -2.40 -1.01
C GLY A 124 -13.76 -3.70 -0.23
N ARG A 125 -12.51 -3.99 0.16
CA ARG A 125 -12.15 -5.24 0.88
C ARG A 125 -12.08 -5.03 2.40
N PRO A 126 -12.67 -5.90 3.22
CA PRO A 126 -12.49 -5.87 4.67
C PRO A 126 -11.14 -6.49 5.13
N PRO A 127 -10.57 -6.05 6.26
CA PRO A 127 -10.96 -4.86 7.03
C PRO A 127 -10.58 -3.57 6.28
N GLY A 128 -11.47 -2.58 6.32
CA GLY A 128 -11.29 -1.33 5.58
C GLY A 128 -10.17 -0.46 6.15
N THR A 129 -9.27 0.00 5.29
CA THR A 129 -8.25 1.01 5.63
C THR A 129 -8.90 2.38 5.84
N LYS A 130 -8.42 3.18 6.79
CA LYS A 130 -8.88 4.57 6.96
C LYS A 130 -8.64 5.37 5.68
N LEU A 131 -9.65 6.14 5.28
CA LEU A 131 -9.61 6.87 4.01
C LEU A 131 -8.54 7.97 4.01
N SER A 132 -8.32 8.61 5.17
CA SER A 132 -7.27 9.62 5.37
C SER A 132 -5.86 9.04 5.21
N ASP A 133 -5.59 7.83 5.71
CA ASP A 133 -4.30 7.14 5.52
C ASP A 133 -4.05 6.81 4.04
N VAL A 134 -5.10 6.40 3.32
CA VAL A 134 -5.04 6.14 1.88
C VAL A 134 -4.76 7.42 1.11
N ALA A 135 -5.50 8.50 1.41
CA ALA A 135 -5.29 9.82 0.80
C ALA A 135 -3.87 10.34 1.02
N CYS A 136 -3.37 10.27 2.25
CA CYS A 136 -2.00 10.64 2.61
C CYS A 136 -0.98 9.82 1.82
N SER A 137 -1.17 8.50 1.76
CA SER A 137 -0.29 7.60 1.01
C SER A 137 -0.26 7.93 -0.48
N LEU A 138 -1.42 8.19 -1.09
CA LEU A 138 -1.53 8.59 -2.50
C LEU A 138 -0.83 9.93 -2.78
N ALA A 139 -0.96 10.89 -1.87
CA ALA A 139 -0.33 12.20 -2.01
C ALA A 139 1.20 12.16 -1.87
N THR A 140 1.73 11.36 -0.93
CA THR A 140 3.12 11.46 -0.48
C THR A 140 4.03 10.32 -0.92
N THR A 141 3.49 9.15 -1.25
CA THR A 141 4.29 7.92 -1.53
C THR A 141 4.17 7.42 -2.97
N ARG A 142 3.39 8.10 -3.81
CA ARG A 142 3.16 7.72 -5.21
C ARG A 142 3.76 8.74 -6.16
N THR A 143 4.28 8.23 -7.28
CA THR A 143 4.66 9.06 -8.41
C THR A 143 3.42 9.69 -9.03
N HIS A 144 3.45 11.00 -9.24
CA HIS A 144 2.35 11.76 -9.83
C HIS A 144 2.55 11.94 -11.34
N HIS A 145 1.90 11.09 -12.14
CA HIS A 145 1.97 11.11 -13.60
C HIS A 145 1.13 12.24 -14.24
N PRO A 146 1.28 12.48 -15.57
CA PRO A 146 0.59 13.58 -16.24
C PRO A 146 -0.93 13.45 -16.29
N THR A 147 -1.50 12.26 -16.48
CA THR A 147 -2.97 12.09 -16.49
C THR A 147 -3.46 11.86 -15.07
N ARG A 148 -4.32 12.74 -14.56
CA ARG A 148 -4.71 12.79 -13.13
C ARG A 148 -6.23 12.82 -12.95
N GLY A 149 -6.67 12.19 -11.86
CA GLY A 149 -8.01 12.29 -11.32
C GLY A 149 -7.95 12.46 -9.81
N VAL A 150 -8.84 13.26 -9.25
CA VAL A 150 -8.99 13.42 -7.80
C VAL A 150 -10.44 13.11 -7.46
N VAL A 151 -10.63 12.20 -6.51
CA VAL A 151 -11.95 11.91 -5.92
C VAL A 151 -12.02 12.56 -4.54
N ILE A 152 -13.02 13.40 -4.31
CA ILE A 152 -13.28 14.03 -3.02
C ILE A 152 -14.35 13.21 -2.31
N ALA A 153 -14.06 12.65 -1.14
CA ALA A 153 -15.01 11.74 -0.47
C ALA A 153 -14.94 11.87 1.05
N GLY A 154 -16.11 11.96 1.69
CA GLY A 154 -16.27 11.89 3.14
C GLY A 154 -16.42 10.47 3.67
N THR A 155 -16.79 9.52 2.79
CA THR A 155 -16.98 8.11 3.17
C THR A 155 -16.29 7.16 2.19
N THR A 156 -16.04 5.92 2.64
CA THR A 156 -15.49 4.87 1.78
C THR A 156 -16.41 4.55 0.60
N ASP A 157 -17.73 4.59 0.79
CA ASP A 157 -18.70 4.31 -0.27
C ASP A 157 -18.69 5.41 -1.35
N GLU A 158 -18.64 6.68 -0.94
CA GLU A 158 -18.46 7.82 -1.86
C GLU A 158 -17.14 7.71 -2.63
N ALA A 159 -16.06 7.32 -1.95
CA ALA A 159 -14.76 7.12 -2.57
C ALA A 159 -14.80 6.01 -3.62
N VAL A 160 -15.38 4.86 -3.29
CA VAL A 160 -15.52 3.74 -4.23
C VAL A 160 -16.38 4.15 -5.42
N ALA A 161 -17.51 4.83 -5.21
CA ALA A 161 -18.37 5.31 -6.29
C ALA A 161 -17.63 6.27 -7.23
N GLY A 162 -16.96 7.29 -6.69
CA GLY A 162 -16.18 8.24 -7.48
C GLY A 162 -15.00 7.60 -8.22
N LEU A 163 -14.30 6.64 -7.60
CA LEU A 163 -13.21 5.91 -8.25
C LEU A 163 -13.71 4.99 -9.38
N ARG A 164 -14.88 4.39 -9.23
CA ARG A 164 -15.51 3.61 -10.31
C ARG A 164 -15.96 4.50 -11.45
N ALA A 165 -16.53 5.66 -11.16
CA ALA A 165 -16.86 6.66 -12.18
C ALA A 165 -15.60 7.11 -12.94
N LEU A 166 -14.52 7.43 -12.21
CA LEU A 166 -13.22 7.76 -12.81
C LEU A 166 -12.66 6.63 -13.66
N ALA A 167 -12.84 5.36 -13.25
CA ALA A 167 -12.41 4.20 -14.02
C ALA A 167 -13.23 3.97 -15.30
N ALA A 168 -14.50 4.36 -15.31
CA ALA A 168 -15.40 4.24 -16.44
C ALA A 168 -15.34 5.44 -17.41
N ASP A 169 -14.47 6.42 -17.15
CA ASP A 169 -14.45 7.72 -17.85
C ASP A 169 -15.81 8.46 -17.76
N GLY A 170 -16.53 8.25 -16.66
CA GLY A 170 -17.81 8.87 -16.37
C GLY A 170 -17.67 10.19 -15.60
N SER A 171 -18.63 11.09 -15.79
CA SER A 171 -18.79 12.29 -14.97
C SER A 171 -19.35 11.96 -13.59
N HIS A 172 -18.80 12.56 -12.55
CA HIS A 172 -19.32 12.45 -11.18
C HIS A 172 -19.01 13.73 -10.41
N ASP A 173 -19.94 14.23 -9.59
CA ASP A 173 -19.84 15.56 -8.95
C ASP A 173 -18.62 15.71 -8.04
N THR A 174 -18.10 14.59 -7.53
CA THR A 174 -16.94 14.56 -6.65
C THR A 174 -15.62 14.22 -7.35
N VAL A 175 -15.64 14.09 -8.67
CA VAL A 175 -14.48 13.69 -9.48
C VAL A 175 -14.00 14.86 -10.31
N VAL A 176 -12.72 15.20 -10.14
CA VAL A 176 -12.03 16.21 -10.95
C VAL A 176 -10.93 15.52 -11.74
N THR A 177 -10.95 15.65 -13.07
CA THR A 177 -9.91 15.12 -13.95
C THR A 177 -9.09 16.24 -14.59
N GLY A 178 -7.85 15.93 -14.98
CA GLY A 178 -7.00 16.89 -15.65
C GLY A 178 -5.68 16.29 -16.11
N ALA A 179 -5.00 17.05 -16.98
CA ALA A 179 -3.62 16.79 -17.34
C ALA A 179 -2.69 17.72 -16.56
N ALA A 180 -1.58 17.19 -16.06
CA ALA A 180 -0.54 17.99 -15.45
C ALA A 180 0.05 18.92 -16.51
N ALA A 181 0.03 20.22 -16.23
CA ALA A 181 0.74 21.24 -16.98
C ALA A 181 1.92 21.76 -16.15
N GLU A 182 2.84 22.46 -16.80
CA GLU A 182 3.84 23.25 -16.08
C GLU A 182 3.12 24.23 -15.13
N ARG A 183 3.61 24.33 -13.90
CA ARG A 183 3.05 25.24 -12.91
C ARG A 183 3.35 26.68 -13.35
N GLY A 184 2.32 27.39 -13.78
CA GLY A 184 2.38 28.83 -13.99
C GLY A 184 2.42 29.60 -12.67
N ARG A 185 2.52 30.94 -12.78
CA ARG A 185 2.36 31.84 -11.63
C ARG A 185 0.91 31.78 -11.13
N VAL A 186 0.75 31.72 -9.81
CA VAL A 186 -0.56 31.76 -9.15
C VAL A 186 -0.81 33.18 -8.65
N ALA A 187 -2.00 33.73 -8.94
CA ALA A 187 -2.47 34.99 -8.40
C ALA A 187 -3.66 34.73 -7.47
N PHE A 188 -3.66 35.31 -6.27
CA PHE A 188 -4.80 35.27 -5.36
C PHE A 188 -5.67 36.49 -5.62
N VAL A 189 -6.93 36.25 -6.02
CA VAL A 189 -7.90 37.30 -6.31
C VAL A 189 -8.87 37.39 -5.14
N PHE A 190 -8.85 38.51 -4.43
CA PHE A 190 -9.70 38.75 -3.27
C PHE A 190 -10.96 39.50 -3.72
N PRO A 191 -12.15 38.89 -3.60
CA PRO A 191 -13.39 39.58 -3.96
C PRO A 191 -13.67 40.74 -3.00
N GLY A 192 -14.28 41.81 -3.54
CA GLY A 192 -14.79 42.91 -2.73
C GLY A 192 -16.08 42.54 -1.99
N GLN A 193 -16.76 43.56 -1.49
CA GLN A 193 -18.06 43.41 -0.83
C GLN A 193 -19.11 42.84 -1.80
N GLY A 194 -19.95 41.92 -1.33
CA GLY A 194 -21.05 41.31 -2.10
C GLY A 194 -20.98 39.79 -2.24
N ALA A 195 -19.83 39.18 -1.96
CA ALA A 195 -19.65 37.71 -2.03
C ALA A 195 -20.03 36.96 -0.74
N GLN A 196 -20.39 37.68 0.33
CA GLN A 196 -20.72 37.07 1.61
C GLN A 196 -22.03 36.28 1.58
N TRP A 197 -22.07 35.16 2.31
CA TRP A 197 -23.26 34.33 2.52
C TRP A 197 -23.36 33.91 3.99
N TRP A 198 -24.58 33.58 4.44
CA TRP A 198 -24.83 33.23 5.84
C TRP A 198 -24.09 31.95 6.25
N GLY A 199 -23.22 32.04 7.25
CA GLY A 199 -22.41 30.90 7.70
C GLY A 199 -21.08 30.71 6.97
N MET A 200 -20.67 31.68 6.14
CA MET A 200 -19.37 31.67 5.47
C MET A 200 -18.23 31.42 6.47
N GLY A 201 -17.42 30.40 6.20
CA GLY A 201 -16.27 30.02 7.03
C GLY A 201 -16.60 29.25 8.31
N ARG A 202 -17.88 29.00 8.64
CA ARG A 202 -18.26 28.31 9.89
C ARG A 202 -17.66 26.91 10.02
N SER A 203 -17.80 26.07 8.98
CA SER A 203 -17.26 24.70 9.02
C SER A 203 -15.74 24.70 9.15
N LEU A 204 -15.05 25.62 8.47
CA LEU A 204 -13.60 25.77 8.56
C LEU A 204 -13.17 26.24 9.95
N TRP A 205 -13.91 27.18 10.55
CA TRP A 205 -13.69 27.61 11.91
C TRP A 205 -13.81 26.47 12.92
N GLU A 206 -14.81 25.60 12.76
CA GLU A 206 -15.07 24.47 13.66
C GLU A 206 -14.03 23.34 13.50
N GLN A 207 -13.51 23.10 12.28
CA GLN A 207 -12.74 21.89 11.96
C GLN A 207 -11.26 22.13 11.58
N ASN A 208 -10.86 23.37 11.30
CA ASN A 208 -9.52 23.68 10.83
C ASN A 208 -8.81 24.69 11.74
N ASP A 209 -7.83 24.22 12.50
CA ASP A 209 -7.10 25.05 13.46
C ASP A 209 -6.33 26.19 12.77
N ALA A 210 -5.69 25.95 11.63
CA ALA A 210 -4.95 26.99 10.90
C ALA A 210 -5.87 28.12 10.41
N PHE A 211 -7.07 27.79 9.94
CA PHE A 211 -8.07 28.79 9.56
C PHE A 211 -8.56 29.57 10.78
N ARG A 212 -8.84 28.88 11.90
CA ARG A 212 -9.26 29.51 13.15
C ARG A 212 -8.21 30.50 13.65
N GLU A 213 -6.96 30.07 13.72
CA GLU A 213 -5.81 30.90 14.13
C GLU A 213 -5.69 32.15 13.25
N ALA A 214 -5.72 31.99 11.91
CA ALA A 214 -5.57 33.10 10.97
C ALA A 214 -6.70 34.14 11.04
N VAL A 215 -7.91 33.75 11.45
CA VAL A 215 -9.06 34.66 11.58
C VAL A 215 -9.16 35.28 12.98
N THR A 216 -8.57 34.64 14.00
CA THR A 216 -8.48 35.20 15.36
C THR A 216 -7.32 36.15 15.60
N ALA A 217 -6.27 36.06 14.78
CA ALA A 217 -5.06 36.89 14.88
C ALA A 217 -5.32 38.33 14.43
#